data_AF-A0AAU8K7J3-F1
#
_entry.id   AF-A0AAU8K7J3-F1
#
_cell.length_a   1.000
_cell.length_b   1.000
_cell.length_c   1.000
_cell.angle_alpha   90.00
_cell.angle_beta   90.00
_cell.angle_gamma   90.00
#
_symmetry.space_group_name_H-M   'P 1'
#
loop_
_entity.id
_entity.type
_entity.pdbx_description
1 polymer ?
#
loop_
_entity_poly.entity_id
_entity_poly.type
_entity_poly.pdbx_seq_one_letter_code
_entity_poly.pdbx_strand_id
1 'polypeptide(L)'
;MLICPDPPPVILVLDPHDDPHHIRAALAGHQAHHGRITVHPTPATDSGVALALDIIAALGKPLPTTGTRTGDGERCWAMAAAWILATSITHLTVLRAHLLTTPRVAELLALRSRTGVRLHLVCHRSRPTPALQKALRAADHRLVEAAALLPDSTANDLPHPRTRRPLEGRWLDLPALTTLRALDGSQRPCYCTPPLAAERRYHPPAMQPTTTAEVAHRLHTATAHPHLAAALATAVFTAASDTQLMTAHPRDAAIDGTTVTLHDPDNLRFGCLTHPVPPWASPLLRAAPHLAALANAAGRPLFSDPYQGGHLDLTALAEACKLRPPQPPTPRSKSRTRTPSAESAKPQWPISNAHYHYPWAFHEITHGCPRPPHPIRRK
;
A
#
# COMPACT_ATOMS: atom_id res chain seq x y z
N MET A 1 -8.51 14.11 -13.73
CA MET A 1 -7.34 13.26 -14.07
C MET A 1 -6.10 13.89 -13.44
N LEU A 2 -5.29 13.14 -12.70
CA LEU A 2 -4.06 13.65 -12.09
C LEU A 2 -3.03 13.88 -13.21
N ILE A 3 -2.77 15.14 -13.53
CA ILE A 3 -1.76 15.55 -14.52
C ILE A 3 -0.91 16.64 -13.87
N CYS A 4 0.40 16.45 -13.90
CA CYS A 4 1.38 17.48 -13.58
C CYS A 4 1.41 18.47 -14.76
N PRO A 5 1.05 19.75 -14.54
CA PRO A 5 0.94 20.72 -15.63
C PRO A 5 2.29 21.05 -16.27
N ASP A 6 3.36 21.03 -15.48
CA ASP A 6 4.73 21.27 -15.93
C ASP A 6 5.69 20.20 -15.39
N PRO A 7 5.74 19.02 -16.04
CA PRO A 7 6.60 17.94 -15.57
C PRO A 7 8.09 18.26 -15.82
N PRO A 8 9.02 17.93 -14.90
CA PRO A 8 10.45 18.24 -15.04
C PRO A 8 11.08 17.59 -16.28
N PRO A 9 11.98 18.25 -17.05
CA PRO A 9 12.49 17.72 -18.31
C PRO A 9 13.07 16.30 -18.19
N VAL A 10 12.93 15.51 -19.24
CA VAL A 10 13.52 14.17 -19.30
C VAL A 10 15.02 14.28 -19.44
N ILE A 11 15.78 13.53 -18.65
CA ILE A 11 17.24 13.48 -18.78
C ILE A 11 17.62 12.20 -19.52
N LEU A 12 18.14 12.34 -20.73
CA LEU A 12 18.66 11.24 -21.52
C LEU A 12 20.18 11.14 -21.29
N VAL A 13 20.59 10.10 -20.60
CA VAL A 13 21.98 9.83 -20.25
C VAL A 13 22.60 8.92 -21.31
N LEU A 14 23.67 9.35 -21.97
CA LEU A 14 24.44 8.52 -22.90
C LEU A 14 25.59 7.82 -22.16
N ASP A 15 25.67 6.50 -22.35
CA ASP A 15 26.70 5.63 -21.76
C ASP A 15 27.24 4.66 -22.83
N PRO A 16 27.97 5.17 -23.84
CA PRO A 16 28.29 4.42 -25.05
C PRO A 16 29.07 3.11 -24.83
N HIS A 17 29.73 2.97 -23.68
CA HIS A 17 30.59 1.85 -23.35
C HIS A 17 29.91 0.80 -22.45
N ASP A 18 28.63 0.99 -22.09
CA ASP A 18 27.93 0.15 -21.11
C ASP A 18 28.77 -0.06 -19.85
N ASP A 19 29.31 1.04 -19.30
CA ASP A 19 30.34 0.96 -18.28
C ASP A 19 29.76 0.31 -17.02
N PRO A 20 30.34 -0.81 -16.54
CA PRO A 20 29.91 -1.46 -15.31
C PRO A 20 29.94 -0.54 -14.08
N HIS A 21 30.73 0.54 -14.09
CA HIS A 21 30.76 1.56 -13.04
C HIS A 21 29.48 2.41 -13.03
N HIS A 22 29.00 2.86 -14.20
CA HIS A 22 27.76 3.62 -14.32
C HIS A 22 26.54 2.76 -13.92
N ILE A 23 26.52 1.48 -14.31
CA ILE A 23 25.45 0.55 -13.88
C ILE A 23 25.48 0.37 -12.36
N ARG A 24 26.66 0.14 -11.77
CA ARG A 24 26.80 0.02 -10.31
C ARG A 24 26.35 1.28 -9.58
N ALA A 25 26.74 2.46 -10.06
CA ALA A 25 26.33 3.74 -9.49
C ALA A 25 24.80 3.94 -9.58
N ALA A 26 24.19 3.61 -10.71
CA ALA A 26 22.74 3.70 -10.87
C ALA A 26 21.99 2.72 -9.96
N LEU A 27 22.50 1.49 -9.79
CA LEU A 27 21.94 0.52 -8.85
C LEU A 27 22.13 0.93 -7.39
N ALA A 28 23.30 1.47 -7.02
CA ALA A 28 23.56 2.01 -5.68
C ALA A 28 22.68 3.23 -5.36
N GLY A 29 22.33 4.02 -6.38
CA GLY A 29 21.38 5.14 -6.27
C GLY A 29 19.92 4.72 -6.03
N HIS A 30 19.59 3.42 -6.15
CA HIS A 30 18.27 2.91 -5.82
C HIS A 30 18.02 2.99 -4.31
N GLN A 31 17.20 3.94 -3.89
CA GLN A 31 16.84 4.21 -2.50
C GLN A 31 15.38 4.61 -2.43
N ALA A 32 14.47 3.62 -2.55
CA ALA A 32 13.03 3.87 -2.65
C ALA A 32 12.49 4.71 -1.46
N HIS A 33 13.03 4.51 -0.26
CA HIS A 33 12.69 5.28 0.94
C HIS A 33 13.13 6.76 0.89
N HIS A 34 14.15 7.08 0.08
CA HIS A 34 14.58 8.46 -0.22
C HIS A 34 13.97 8.98 -1.53
N GLY A 35 12.93 8.32 -2.04
CA GLY A 35 12.21 8.75 -3.23
C GLY A 35 12.94 8.52 -4.55
N ARG A 36 13.92 7.60 -4.60
CA ARG A 36 14.69 7.29 -5.81
C ARG A 36 14.58 5.81 -6.15
N ILE A 37 14.12 5.49 -7.35
CA ILE A 37 14.10 4.10 -7.84
C ILE A 37 14.87 3.99 -9.16
N THR A 38 15.67 2.94 -9.25
CA THR A 38 16.30 2.50 -10.49
C THR A 38 15.62 1.22 -10.97
N VAL A 39 15.25 1.20 -12.24
CA VAL A 39 14.58 0.09 -12.92
C VAL A 39 15.51 -0.45 -13.99
N HIS A 40 15.72 -1.76 -13.96
CA HIS A 40 16.38 -2.46 -15.05
C HIS A 40 15.31 -3.24 -15.82
N PRO A 41 14.87 -2.76 -17.00
CA PRO A 41 13.83 -3.43 -17.77
C PRO A 41 14.19 -4.90 -18.02
N THR A 42 13.21 -5.79 -17.86
CA THR A 42 13.37 -7.22 -18.16
C THR A 42 13.69 -7.40 -19.65
N PRO A 43 14.82 -8.01 -20.03
CA PRO A 43 15.24 -8.13 -21.43
C PRO A 43 14.22 -8.90 -22.29
N ALA A 44 14.18 -8.58 -23.59
CA ALA A 44 13.47 -9.34 -24.62
C ALA A 44 11.95 -9.55 -24.36
N THR A 45 11.33 -8.66 -23.59
CA THR A 45 9.88 -8.66 -23.38
C THR A 45 9.25 -7.46 -24.09
N ASP A 46 8.57 -7.73 -25.21
CA ASP A 46 7.76 -6.72 -25.91
C ASP A 46 6.37 -6.52 -25.26
N SER A 47 6.09 -7.26 -24.18
CA SER A 47 4.83 -7.19 -23.46
C SER A 47 4.60 -5.80 -22.88
N GLY A 48 3.41 -5.26 -23.15
CA GLY A 48 3.04 -3.94 -22.69
C GLY A 48 2.93 -3.77 -21.16
N VAL A 49 3.01 -4.89 -20.45
CA VAL A 49 2.85 -4.96 -19.01
C VAL A 49 4.20 -5.08 -18.29
N ALA A 50 5.22 -5.64 -18.96
CA ALA A 50 6.50 -5.99 -18.35
C ALA A 50 7.20 -4.79 -17.70
N LEU A 51 7.30 -3.66 -18.42
CA LEU A 51 7.94 -2.46 -17.88
C LEU A 51 7.20 -1.88 -16.66
N ALA A 52 5.87 -1.93 -16.64
CA ALA A 52 5.09 -1.49 -15.47
C ALA A 52 5.34 -2.42 -14.27
N LEU A 53 5.44 -3.73 -14.52
CA LEU A 53 5.80 -4.72 -13.51
C LEU A 53 7.22 -4.52 -12.98
N ASP A 54 8.19 -4.20 -13.84
CA ASP A 54 9.56 -3.87 -13.41
C ASP A 54 9.57 -2.62 -12.51
N ILE A 55 8.75 -1.61 -12.81
CA ILE A 55 8.58 -0.43 -11.95
C ILE A 55 7.94 -0.81 -10.61
N ILE A 56 6.89 -1.63 -10.61
CA ILE A 56 6.24 -2.14 -9.40
C ILE A 56 7.24 -2.92 -8.53
N ALA A 57 8.07 -3.77 -9.14
CA ALA A 57 9.12 -4.50 -8.45
C ALA A 57 10.18 -3.56 -7.85
N ALA A 58 10.61 -2.53 -8.60
CA ALA A 58 11.52 -1.50 -8.09
C ALA A 58 10.93 -0.67 -6.94
N LEU A 59 9.60 -0.54 -6.86
CA LEU A 59 8.91 0.04 -5.71
C LEU A 59 8.87 -0.90 -4.48
N GLY A 60 9.48 -2.09 -4.57
CA GLY A 60 9.47 -3.09 -3.52
C GLY A 60 8.16 -3.85 -3.39
N LYS A 61 7.31 -3.82 -4.42
CA LYS A 61 6.02 -4.51 -4.45
C LYS A 61 6.15 -5.89 -5.10
N PRO A 62 5.38 -6.89 -4.65
CA PRO A 62 5.35 -8.19 -5.30
C PRO A 62 4.67 -8.07 -6.66
N LEU A 63 5.09 -8.90 -7.62
CA LEU A 63 4.43 -8.94 -8.92
C LEU A 63 2.98 -9.44 -8.75
N PRO A 64 1.97 -8.76 -9.30
CA PRO A 64 0.60 -9.25 -9.31
C PRO A 64 0.54 -10.64 -9.95
N THR A 65 -0.03 -11.61 -9.25
CA THR A 65 -0.16 -13.01 -9.71
C THR A 65 -1.27 -13.21 -10.74
N THR A 66 -2.05 -12.18 -11.07
CA THR A 66 -3.11 -12.28 -12.08
C THR A 66 -2.49 -12.35 -13.47
N GLY A 67 -2.66 -13.49 -14.15
CA GLY A 67 -2.13 -13.74 -15.49
C GLY A 67 -2.56 -12.68 -16.50
N THR A 68 -1.67 -12.38 -17.45
CA THR A 68 -1.79 -11.32 -18.45
C THR A 68 -3.06 -11.45 -19.30
N ARG A 69 -4.12 -10.76 -18.89
CA ARG A 69 -5.34 -10.52 -19.66
C ARG A 69 -5.25 -9.17 -20.36
N THR A 70 -6.04 -9.02 -21.44
CA THR A 70 -6.26 -7.73 -22.08
C THR A 70 -6.76 -6.71 -21.05
N GLY A 71 -6.07 -5.57 -20.92
CA GLY A 71 -6.37 -4.54 -19.90
C GLY A 71 -5.42 -4.52 -18.68
N ASP A 72 -4.61 -5.55 -18.47
CA ASP A 72 -3.68 -5.59 -17.33
C ASP A 72 -2.58 -4.53 -17.40
N GLY A 73 -2.24 -4.05 -18.60
CA GLY A 73 -1.24 -3.00 -18.79
C GLY A 73 -1.67 -1.68 -18.15
N GLU A 74 -2.88 -1.21 -18.46
CA GLU A 74 -3.42 0.03 -17.88
C GLU A 74 -3.49 -0.05 -16.36
N ARG A 75 -3.96 -1.19 -15.84
CA ARG A 75 -4.02 -1.48 -14.40
C ARG A 75 -2.64 -1.42 -13.76
N CYS A 76 -1.62 -2.08 -14.34
CA CYS A 76 -0.27 -2.08 -13.80
C CYS A 76 0.35 -0.68 -13.82
N TRP A 77 0.16 0.09 -14.89
CA TRP A 77 0.63 1.48 -14.95
C TRP A 77 -0.07 2.39 -13.94
N ALA A 78 -1.38 2.22 -13.73
CA ALA A 78 -2.12 2.96 -12.71
C ALA A 78 -1.65 2.59 -11.30
N MET A 79 -1.38 1.31 -11.03
CA MET A 79 -0.80 0.86 -9.76
C MET A 79 0.59 1.43 -9.52
N ALA A 80 1.46 1.41 -10.53
CA ALA A 80 2.79 2.02 -10.45
C ALA A 80 2.70 3.53 -10.15
N ALA A 81 1.84 4.25 -10.87
CA ALA A 81 1.60 5.68 -10.65
C ALA A 81 1.05 5.97 -9.25
N ALA A 82 0.08 5.18 -8.79
CA ALA A 82 -0.51 5.32 -7.46
C ALA A 82 0.54 5.14 -6.35
N TRP A 83 1.41 4.14 -6.48
CA TRP A 83 2.51 3.93 -5.52
C TRP A 83 3.56 5.03 -5.58
N ILE A 84 3.97 5.49 -6.76
CA ILE A 84 4.91 6.62 -6.91
C ILE A 84 4.39 7.86 -6.18
N LEU A 85 3.12 8.20 -6.36
CA LEU A 85 2.47 9.34 -5.71
C LEU A 85 2.38 9.15 -4.18
N ALA A 86 2.02 7.94 -3.74
CA ALA A 86 1.78 7.66 -2.33
C ALA A 86 3.06 7.51 -1.50
N THR A 87 4.13 6.96 -2.07
CA THR A 87 5.44 6.81 -1.41
C THR A 87 6.40 7.95 -1.74
N SER A 88 5.92 9.01 -2.38
CA SER A 88 6.69 10.23 -2.69
C SER A 88 7.98 9.94 -3.47
N ILE A 89 7.90 9.03 -4.45
CA ILE A 89 9.00 8.80 -5.38
C ILE A 89 9.14 10.02 -6.27
N THR A 90 10.34 10.61 -6.25
CA THR A 90 10.67 11.85 -6.99
C THR A 90 11.57 11.60 -8.18
N HIS A 91 12.34 10.50 -8.20
CA HIS A 91 13.25 10.15 -9.28
C HIS A 91 13.05 8.70 -9.74
N LEU A 92 12.94 8.52 -11.05
CA LEU A 92 12.85 7.24 -11.74
C LEU A 92 13.98 7.16 -12.78
N THR A 93 14.93 6.28 -12.55
CA THR A 93 16.01 5.97 -13.50
C THR A 93 15.70 4.66 -14.21
N VAL A 94 15.63 4.67 -15.53
CA VAL A 94 15.41 3.48 -16.35
C VAL A 94 16.68 3.14 -17.11
N LEU A 95 17.28 1.99 -16.78
CA LEU A 95 18.48 1.49 -17.45
C LEU A 95 18.13 0.93 -18.84
N ARG A 96 19.15 0.84 -19.70
CA ARG A 96 19.02 0.24 -21.04
C ARG A 96 17.86 0.80 -21.88
N ALA A 97 17.58 2.10 -21.75
CA ALA A 97 16.49 2.78 -22.45
C ALA A 97 16.57 2.64 -23.98
N HIS A 98 17.76 2.40 -24.53
CA HIS A 98 17.97 2.13 -25.95
C HIS A 98 17.29 0.85 -26.47
N LEU A 99 16.88 -0.06 -25.58
CA LEU A 99 16.12 -1.27 -25.89
C LEU A 99 14.61 -1.03 -25.88
N LEU A 100 14.15 0.14 -25.44
CA LEU A 100 12.72 0.44 -25.35
C LEU A 100 12.15 0.81 -26.72
N THR A 101 10.97 0.28 -27.03
CA THR A 101 10.20 0.67 -28.22
C THR A 101 9.51 2.03 -28.02
N THR A 102 9.09 2.67 -29.11
CA THR A 102 8.41 3.98 -29.06
C THR A 102 7.19 3.97 -28.11
N PRO A 103 6.30 2.96 -28.12
CA PRO A 103 5.18 2.88 -27.18
C PRO A 103 5.61 2.81 -25.71
N ARG A 104 6.69 2.08 -25.38
CA ARG A 104 7.19 1.97 -23.98
C ARG A 104 7.67 3.31 -23.46
N VAL A 105 8.41 4.05 -24.29
CA VAL A 105 8.87 5.40 -23.94
C VAL A 105 7.68 6.33 -23.77
N ALA A 106 6.67 6.26 -24.64
CA ALA A 106 5.44 7.04 -24.51
C ALA A 106 4.69 6.73 -23.19
N GLU A 107 4.64 5.47 -22.76
CA GLU A 107 4.05 5.10 -21.46
C GLU A 107 4.85 5.63 -20.27
N LEU A 108 6.20 5.64 -20.34
CA LEU A 108 7.04 6.30 -19.32
C LEU A 108 6.80 7.82 -19.28
N LEU A 109 6.64 8.47 -20.44
CA LEU A 109 6.30 9.89 -20.52
C LEU A 109 4.91 10.15 -19.93
N ALA A 110 3.93 9.29 -20.20
CA ALA A 110 2.60 9.38 -19.61
C ALA A 110 2.64 9.18 -18.09
N LEU A 111 3.43 8.22 -17.59
CA LEU A 111 3.67 8.03 -16.15
C LEU A 111 4.25 9.30 -15.54
N ARG A 112 5.31 9.87 -16.16
CA ARG A 112 5.92 11.14 -15.73
C ARG A 112 4.91 12.28 -15.71
N SER A 113 4.09 12.44 -16.73
CA SER A 113 3.07 13.48 -16.76
C SER A 113 2.00 13.29 -15.68
N ARG A 114 1.68 12.05 -15.29
CA ARG A 114 0.70 11.78 -14.22
C ARG A 114 1.26 11.99 -12.81
N THR A 115 2.57 11.77 -12.62
CA THR A 115 3.19 11.74 -11.29
C THR A 115 4.12 12.90 -10.99
N GLY A 116 4.61 13.61 -12.02
CA GLY A 116 5.65 14.63 -11.89
C GLY A 116 7.04 14.07 -11.58
N VAL A 117 7.25 12.75 -11.69
CA VAL A 117 8.55 12.13 -11.39
C VAL A 117 9.63 12.62 -12.35
N ARG A 118 10.84 12.89 -11.84
CA ARG A 118 12.02 13.16 -12.67
C ARG A 118 12.45 11.87 -13.35
N LEU A 119 12.37 11.84 -14.67
CA LEU A 119 12.65 10.65 -15.47
C LEU A 119 14.05 10.73 -16.08
N HIS A 120 14.91 9.80 -15.70
CA HIS A 120 16.24 9.61 -16.29
C HIS A 120 16.24 8.33 -17.14
N LEU A 121 16.65 8.43 -18.40
CA LEU A 121 16.73 7.32 -19.34
C LEU A 121 18.20 7.06 -19.67
N VAL A 122 18.75 5.89 -19.31
CA VAL A 122 20.15 5.55 -19.58
C VAL A 122 20.26 4.76 -20.89
N CYS A 123 20.97 5.31 -21.86
CA CYS A 123 21.12 4.81 -23.21
C CYS A 123 22.57 4.36 -23.44
N HIS A 124 22.81 3.05 -23.50
CA HIS A 124 24.15 2.48 -23.71
C HIS A 124 24.62 2.54 -25.17
N ARG A 125 24.44 3.70 -25.81
CA ARG A 125 24.85 3.99 -27.19
C ARG A 125 25.32 5.43 -27.25
N SER A 126 26.26 5.73 -28.13
CA SER A 126 26.77 7.10 -28.34
C SER A 126 25.72 8.05 -28.92
N ARG A 127 24.57 7.53 -29.37
CA ARG A 127 23.46 8.32 -29.91
C ARG A 127 22.12 7.70 -29.50
N PRO A 128 21.08 8.51 -29.26
CA PRO A 128 19.72 8.02 -29.01
C PRO A 128 19.21 7.20 -30.20
N THR A 129 18.48 6.12 -29.95
CA THR A 129 17.86 5.31 -31.03
C THR A 129 16.72 6.10 -31.71
N PRO A 130 16.37 5.78 -32.98
CA PRO A 130 15.25 6.44 -33.65
C PRO A 130 13.93 6.35 -32.87
N ALA A 131 13.71 5.24 -32.15
CA ALA A 131 12.54 5.07 -31.28
C ALA A 131 12.54 6.06 -30.11
N LEU A 132 13.67 6.21 -29.41
CA LEU A 132 13.82 7.21 -28.35
C LEU A 132 13.66 8.62 -28.89
N GLN A 133 14.33 8.95 -30.00
CA GLN A 133 14.22 10.27 -30.63
C GLN A 133 12.78 10.59 -31.02
N LYS A 134 12.08 9.65 -31.66
CA LYS A 134 10.69 9.84 -32.06
C LYS A 134 9.77 10.10 -30.87
N ALA A 135 9.89 9.30 -29.80
CA ALA A 135 9.07 9.45 -28.60
C ALA A 135 9.37 10.76 -27.86
N LEU A 136 10.65 11.12 -27.72
CA LEU A 136 11.09 12.30 -26.98
C LEU A 136 10.76 13.63 -27.67
N ARG A 137 10.39 13.64 -28.96
CA ARG A 137 9.88 14.86 -29.62
C ARG A 137 8.64 15.44 -28.94
N ALA A 138 7.87 14.62 -28.23
CA ALA A 138 6.67 15.04 -27.51
C ALA A 138 6.95 15.59 -26.11
N ALA A 139 8.22 15.66 -25.67
CA ALA A 139 8.59 16.10 -24.33
C ALA A 139 9.88 16.94 -24.33
N ASP A 140 9.98 17.91 -23.42
CA ASP A 140 11.26 18.56 -23.16
C ASP A 140 12.25 17.53 -22.62
N HIS A 141 13.45 17.51 -23.20
CA HIS A 141 14.51 16.59 -22.82
C HIS A 141 15.89 17.22 -22.99
N ARG A 142 16.81 16.80 -22.11
CA ARG A 142 18.22 17.20 -22.14
C ARG A 142 19.10 15.96 -22.29
N LEU A 143 20.12 16.09 -23.11
CA LEU A 143 21.15 15.07 -23.28
C LEU A 143 22.30 15.32 -22.31
N VAL A 144 22.76 14.28 -21.62
CA VAL A 144 23.87 14.37 -20.67
C VAL A 144 24.74 13.12 -20.81
N GLU A 145 26.06 13.27 -20.65
CA GLU A 145 26.99 12.13 -20.58
C GLU A 145 26.94 11.46 -19.20
N ALA A 146 27.09 10.13 -19.16
CA ALA A 146 26.97 9.35 -17.92
C ALA A 146 27.86 9.84 -16.77
N ALA A 147 29.11 10.22 -17.07
CA ALA A 147 30.07 10.73 -16.10
C ALA A 147 29.57 11.99 -15.34
N ALA A 148 28.63 12.76 -15.89
CA ALA A 148 28.11 13.97 -15.26
C ALA A 148 26.96 13.70 -14.26
N LEU A 149 26.36 12.51 -14.27
CA LEU A 149 25.16 12.19 -13.47
C LEU A 149 25.28 10.91 -12.63
N LEU A 150 26.11 9.97 -13.06
CA LEU A 150 26.38 8.72 -12.39
C LEU A 150 27.84 8.77 -11.92
N PRO A 151 28.14 9.47 -10.79
CA PRO A 151 29.51 9.61 -10.33
C PRO A 151 30.11 8.23 -10.07
N ASP A 152 31.42 8.13 -10.26
CA ASP A 152 32.18 6.91 -9.95
C ASP A 152 31.83 6.45 -8.55
N SER A 153 31.18 5.29 -8.46
CA SER A 153 30.92 4.64 -7.18
C SER A 153 32.28 4.26 -6.61
N THR A 154 32.77 5.07 -5.66
CA THR A 154 33.97 4.72 -4.90
C THR A 154 33.70 3.39 -4.22
N ALA A 155 34.68 2.49 -4.25
CA ALA A 155 34.59 1.07 -3.86
C ALA A 155 34.13 0.76 -2.41
N ASN A 156 33.70 1.77 -1.64
CA ASN A 156 33.19 1.65 -0.28
C ASN A 156 31.69 1.38 -0.14
N ASP A 157 30.91 1.45 -1.23
CA ASP A 157 29.49 1.06 -1.20
C ASP A 157 29.33 -0.46 -1.36
N LEU A 158 29.92 -1.22 -0.43
CA LEU A 158 29.55 -2.61 -0.25
C LEU A 158 28.05 -2.67 0.09
N PRO A 159 27.29 -3.64 -0.48
CA PRO A 159 25.91 -3.84 -0.08
C PRO A 159 25.88 -4.00 1.44
N HIS A 160 25.21 -3.08 2.13
CA HIS A 160 25.08 -3.20 3.58
C HIS A 160 24.41 -4.55 3.86
N PRO A 161 25.00 -5.39 4.73
CA PRO A 161 24.41 -6.67 5.05
C PRO A 161 22.99 -6.41 5.54
N ARG A 162 22.02 -7.12 4.95
CA ARG A 162 20.61 -7.02 5.34
C ARG A 162 20.53 -7.25 6.85
N THR A 163 20.27 -6.19 7.61
CA THR A 163 20.02 -6.31 9.05
C THR A 163 18.76 -7.13 9.21
N ARG A 164 18.90 -8.34 9.74
CA ARG A 164 17.79 -9.24 9.98
C ARG A 164 16.78 -8.55 10.90
N ARG A 165 15.50 -8.52 10.51
CA ARG A 165 14.48 -7.87 11.34
C ARG A 165 14.10 -8.79 12.51
N PRO A 166 13.98 -8.28 13.74
CA PRO A 166 13.75 -9.12 14.93
C PRO A 166 12.47 -9.97 14.87
N LEU A 167 11.46 -9.49 14.13
CA LEU A 167 10.14 -10.13 14.01
C LEU A 167 9.94 -10.85 12.68
N GLU A 168 10.97 -10.92 11.83
CA GLU A 168 10.87 -11.49 10.49
C GLU A 168 10.31 -12.91 10.50
N GLY A 169 9.29 -13.15 9.67
CA GLY A 169 8.69 -14.46 9.51
C GLY A 169 7.85 -14.96 10.71
N ARG A 170 7.71 -14.20 11.80
CA ARG A 170 6.87 -14.55 12.95
C ARG A 170 5.42 -14.11 12.76
N TRP A 171 4.48 -14.88 13.28
CA TRP A 171 3.09 -14.43 13.41
C TRP A 171 3.01 -13.24 14.40
N LEU A 172 2.25 -12.21 14.03
CA LEU A 172 1.94 -11.07 14.88
C LEU A 172 0.46 -11.10 15.23
N ASP A 173 0.17 -11.10 16.53
CA ASP A 173 -1.19 -11.06 17.05
C ASP A 173 -1.65 -9.59 17.13
N LEU A 174 -2.63 -9.24 16.31
CA LEU A 174 -3.20 -7.90 16.21
C LEU A 174 -4.67 -7.96 16.64
N PRO A 175 -5.02 -7.47 17.85
CA PRO A 175 -6.40 -7.48 18.33
C PRO A 175 -7.39 -6.74 17.40
N ALA A 176 -6.89 -5.78 16.61
CA ALA A 176 -7.67 -5.08 15.59
C ALA A 176 -8.27 -6.02 14.52
N LEU A 177 -7.67 -7.18 14.29
CA LEU A 177 -8.10 -8.11 13.26
C LEU A 177 -9.22 -9.06 13.74
N THR A 178 -9.57 -9.07 15.03
CA THR A 178 -10.67 -9.88 15.57
C THR A 178 -12.01 -9.56 14.90
N THR A 179 -12.16 -8.32 14.45
CA THR A 179 -13.38 -7.76 13.88
C THR A 179 -13.42 -7.80 12.35
N LEU A 180 -12.35 -8.26 11.68
CA LEU A 180 -12.20 -8.16 10.23
C LEU A 180 -13.36 -8.82 9.48
N ARG A 181 -13.76 -10.03 9.92
CA ARG A 181 -14.88 -10.79 9.34
C ARG A 181 -16.24 -10.51 9.96
N ALA A 182 -16.34 -9.55 10.88
CA ALA A 182 -17.64 -9.23 11.49
C ALA A 182 -18.57 -8.63 10.44
N LEU A 183 -19.84 -9.03 10.47
CA LEU A 183 -20.87 -8.43 9.63
C LEU A 183 -21.46 -7.24 10.38
N ASP A 184 -21.03 -6.04 10.02
CA ASP A 184 -21.54 -4.80 10.60
C ASP A 184 -22.43 -4.10 9.57
N GLY A 185 -23.70 -4.50 9.55
CA GLY A 185 -24.79 -3.67 9.04
C GLY A 185 -24.84 -3.42 7.54
N SER A 186 -25.64 -2.43 7.16
CA SER A 186 -25.97 -2.10 5.78
C SER A 186 -24.87 -1.27 5.11
N GLN A 187 -24.53 -1.62 3.86
CA GLN A 187 -23.60 -0.86 3.01
C GLN A 187 -24.26 0.39 2.41
N ARG A 188 -25.20 1.01 3.13
CA ARG A 188 -25.94 2.17 2.63
C ARG A 188 -25.02 3.39 2.59
N PRO A 189 -25.06 4.20 1.52
CA PRO A 189 -24.28 5.42 1.48
C PRO A 189 -24.75 6.36 2.60
N CYS A 190 -23.79 6.83 3.39
CA CYS A 190 -23.99 7.86 4.40
C CYS A 190 -23.32 9.16 3.92
N TYR A 191 -23.95 10.30 4.20
CA TYR A 191 -23.46 11.63 3.81
C TYR A 191 -23.27 12.56 5.01
N CYS A 192 -23.13 11.98 6.21
CA CYS A 192 -22.91 12.76 7.43
C CYS A 192 -21.47 13.31 7.48
N THR A 193 -21.24 14.25 8.40
CA THR A 193 -19.90 14.72 8.80
C THR A 193 -19.56 14.09 10.14
N PRO A 194 -18.79 13.00 10.17
CA PRO A 194 -18.57 12.27 11.42
C PRO A 194 -17.66 13.02 12.40
N PRO A 195 -17.86 12.82 13.71
CA PRO A 195 -16.93 13.30 14.71
C PRO A 195 -15.58 12.58 14.61
N LEU A 196 -14.54 13.18 15.18
CA LEU A 196 -13.24 12.51 15.32
C LEU A 196 -13.36 11.32 16.28
N ALA A 197 -12.62 10.24 15.99
CA ALA A 197 -12.58 9.04 16.83
C ALA A 197 -12.28 9.34 18.31
N ALA A 198 -11.40 10.31 18.58
CA ALA A 198 -11.06 10.75 19.94
C ALA A 198 -12.26 11.39 20.68
N GLU A 199 -13.17 12.07 19.98
CA GLU A 199 -14.37 12.67 20.58
C GLU A 199 -15.36 11.59 21.07
N ARG A 200 -15.35 10.42 20.41
CA ARG A 200 -16.07 9.22 20.83
C ARG A 200 -15.25 8.33 21.78
N ARG A 201 -14.10 8.82 22.26
CA ARG A 201 -13.15 8.10 23.13
C ARG A 201 -12.67 6.78 22.52
N TYR A 202 -12.67 6.69 21.19
CA TYR A 202 -12.09 5.56 20.49
C TYR A 202 -10.56 5.75 20.46
N HIS A 203 -9.85 4.85 21.11
CA HIS A 203 -8.39 4.82 21.14
C HIS A 203 -7.91 3.41 20.77
N PRO A 204 -7.29 3.21 19.59
CA PRO A 204 -6.72 1.92 19.26
C PRO A 204 -5.54 1.63 20.20
N PRO A 205 -5.28 0.36 20.56
CA PRO A 205 -4.16 0.02 21.42
C PRO A 205 -2.84 0.43 20.78
N ALA A 206 -1.96 1.01 21.59
CA ALA A 206 -0.62 1.33 21.15
C ALA A 206 0.12 0.04 20.75
N MET A 207 0.55 -0.04 19.50
CA MET A 207 1.49 -1.07 19.06
C MET A 207 2.90 -0.67 19.48
N GLN A 208 3.71 -1.65 19.90
CA GLN A 208 5.13 -1.42 20.16
C GLN A 208 5.81 -0.90 18.88
N PRO A 209 6.83 -0.03 18.97
CA PRO A 209 7.50 0.53 17.79
C PRO A 209 8.07 -0.54 16.85
N THR A 210 8.62 -1.62 17.40
CA THR A 210 9.15 -2.75 16.62
C THR A 210 8.05 -3.51 15.88
N THR A 211 6.91 -3.76 16.53
CA THR A 211 5.71 -4.34 15.89
C THR A 211 5.17 -3.42 14.81
N THR A 212 5.09 -2.11 15.07
CA THR A 212 4.63 -1.11 14.10
C THR A 212 5.49 -1.11 12.85
N ALA A 213 6.81 -1.07 13.00
CA ALA A 213 7.75 -1.09 11.88
C ALA A 213 7.63 -2.38 11.07
N GLU A 214 7.49 -3.54 11.72
CA GLU A 214 7.32 -4.82 11.04
C GLU A 214 5.97 -4.91 10.31
N VAL A 215 4.87 -4.49 10.94
CA VAL A 215 3.54 -4.45 10.30
C VAL A 215 3.56 -3.55 9.06
N ALA A 216 4.12 -2.34 9.21
CA ALA A 216 4.25 -1.40 8.10
C ALA A 216 5.06 -1.99 6.95
N HIS A 217 6.21 -2.62 7.26
CA HIS A 217 7.04 -3.27 6.26
C HIS A 217 6.27 -4.37 5.52
N ARG A 218 5.63 -5.29 6.24
CA ARG A 218 4.92 -6.42 5.63
C ARG A 218 3.78 -5.97 4.75
N LEU A 219 2.96 -5.02 5.22
CA LEU A 219 1.87 -4.47 4.42
C LEU A 219 2.39 -3.76 3.17
N HIS A 220 3.53 -3.07 3.26
CA HIS A 220 4.14 -2.45 2.09
C HIS A 220 4.61 -3.48 1.04
N THR A 221 5.07 -4.66 1.44
CA THR A 221 5.64 -5.67 0.53
C THR A 221 4.70 -6.84 0.23
N ALA A 222 3.52 -6.92 0.83
CA ALA A 222 2.63 -8.07 0.68
C ALA A 222 1.78 -8.05 -0.58
N THR A 223 1.51 -6.87 -1.14
CA THR A 223 0.67 -6.74 -2.34
C THR A 223 1.06 -5.53 -3.16
N ALA A 224 0.95 -5.65 -4.48
CA ALA A 224 1.03 -4.51 -5.37
C ALA A 224 -0.29 -3.75 -5.45
N HIS A 225 -1.42 -4.30 -4.98
CA HIS A 225 -2.75 -3.70 -5.09
C HIS A 225 -2.97 -2.62 -4.01
N PRO A 226 -3.03 -1.33 -4.39
CA PRO A 226 -3.16 -0.22 -3.43
C PRO A 226 -4.38 -0.33 -2.51
N HIS A 227 -5.54 -0.69 -3.07
CA HIS A 227 -6.80 -0.78 -2.33
C HIS A 227 -6.76 -1.85 -1.24
N LEU A 228 -6.18 -3.03 -1.52
CA LEU A 228 -5.99 -4.10 -0.54
C LEU A 228 -5.03 -3.70 0.60
N ALA A 229 -3.90 -3.09 0.25
CA ALA A 229 -2.93 -2.63 1.25
C ALA A 229 -3.53 -1.53 2.16
N ALA A 230 -4.25 -0.59 1.58
CA ALA A 230 -4.95 0.48 2.29
C ALA A 230 -6.05 -0.07 3.20
N ALA A 231 -6.84 -1.03 2.72
CA ALA A 231 -7.94 -1.65 3.46
C ALA A 231 -7.42 -2.38 4.70
N LEU A 232 -6.42 -3.24 4.54
CA LEU A 232 -5.85 -3.98 5.66
C LEU A 232 -5.12 -3.06 6.64
N ALA A 233 -4.40 -2.05 6.16
CA ALA A 233 -3.81 -1.04 7.05
C ALA A 233 -4.89 -0.31 7.86
N THR A 234 -6.00 0.07 7.21
CA THR A 234 -7.15 0.71 7.87
C THR A 234 -7.77 -0.21 8.91
N ALA A 235 -8.02 -1.48 8.60
CA ALA A 235 -8.48 -2.46 9.56
C ALA A 235 -7.55 -2.56 10.78
N VAL A 236 -6.23 -2.56 10.57
CA VAL A 236 -5.24 -2.68 11.66
C VAL A 236 -5.30 -1.51 12.65
N PHE A 237 -5.53 -0.26 12.21
CA PHE A 237 -5.59 0.88 13.14
C PHE A 237 -7.00 1.31 13.56
N THR A 238 -8.06 0.81 12.91
CA THR A 238 -9.47 1.14 13.23
C THR A 238 -10.28 -0.04 13.75
N ALA A 239 -9.76 -1.27 13.67
CA ALA A 239 -10.53 -2.49 13.86
C ALA A 239 -11.80 -2.57 12.99
N ALA A 240 -11.85 -1.87 11.87
CA ALA A 240 -12.96 -1.96 10.94
C ALA A 240 -13.12 -3.38 10.38
N SER A 241 -14.36 -3.80 10.19
CA SER A 241 -14.67 -5.01 9.43
C SER A 241 -14.64 -4.76 7.93
N ASP A 242 -14.63 -5.83 7.15
CA ASP A 242 -14.76 -5.78 5.69
C ASP A 242 -15.99 -4.97 5.28
N THR A 243 -17.13 -5.18 5.94
CA THR A 243 -18.37 -4.43 5.66
C THR A 243 -18.26 -2.94 5.95
N GLN A 244 -17.65 -2.56 7.09
CA GLN A 244 -17.45 -1.17 7.46
C GLN A 244 -16.45 -0.46 6.52
N LEU A 245 -15.38 -1.14 6.13
CA LEU A 245 -14.41 -0.60 5.16
C LEU A 245 -15.10 -0.24 3.84
N MET A 246 -16.03 -1.06 3.36
CA MET A 246 -16.75 -0.84 2.10
C MET A 246 -17.68 0.38 2.11
N THR A 247 -17.86 1.06 3.25
CA THR A 247 -18.62 2.30 3.32
C THR A 247 -17.80 3.54 2.93
N ALA A 248 -16.47 3.46 3.04
CA ALA A 248 -15.58 4.57 2.74
C ALA A 248 -15.45 4.79 1.22
N HIS A 249 -15.47 6.04 0.80
CA HIS A 249 -15.27 6.49 -0.58
C HIS A 249 -13.99 7.33 -0.70
N PRO A 250 -13.48 7.60 -1.92
CA PRO A 250 -12.28 8.43 -2.11
C PRO A 250 -12.33 9.81 -1.44
N ARG A 251 -13.52 10.41 -1.31
CA ARG A 251 -13.72 11.69 -0.60
C ARG A 251 -13.64 11.59 0.93
N ASP A 252 -13.78 10.39 1.47
CA ASP A 252 -13.76 10.14 2.91
C ASP A 252 -12.33 10.03 3.46
N ALA A 253 -11.33 9.93 2.57
CA ALA A 253 -9.91 9.96 2.91
C ALA A 253 -9.31 11.34 2.59
N ALA A 254 -8.53 11.89 3.52
CA ALA A 254 -7.75 13.10 3.25
C ALA A 254 -6.69 12.82 2.17
N ILE A 255 -6.44 13.81 1.31
CA ILE A 255 -5.51 13.67 0.18
C ILE A 255 -4.05 13.43 0.63
N ASP A 256 -3.69 13.98 1.79
CA ASP A 256 -2.40 13.78 2.46
C ASP A 256 -2.35 12.47 3.28
N GLY A 257 -3.45 11.71 3.30
CA GLY A 257 -3.58 10.46 4.03
C GLY A 257 -3.52 10.61 5.54
N THR A 258 -3.86 11.78 6.09
CA THR A 258 -3.84 12.03 7.54
C THR A 258 -5.12 11.56 8.25
N THR A 259 -6.24 11.45 7.53
CA THR A 259 -7.51 10.97 8.08
C THR A 259 -8.24 10.04 7.12
N VAL A 260 -9.05 9.13 7.68
CA VAL A 260 -10.03 8.35 6.93
C VAL A 260 -11.34 8.30 7.68
N THR A 261 -12.45 8.47 6.96
CA THR A 261 -13.80 8.42 7.51
C THR A 261 -14.44 7.10 7.17
N LEU A 262 -14.97 6.41 8.19
CA LEU A 262 -15.71 5.17 8.08
C LEU A 262 -17.15 5.42 8.52
N HIS A 263 -18.11 4.95 7.74
CA HIS A 263 -19.53 5.15 8.02
C HIS A 263 -20.12 3.89 8.66
N ASP A 264 -20.99 4.08 9.66
CA ASP A 264 -21.74 3.03 10.35
C ASP A 264 -23.15 3.59 10.60
N PRO A 265 -24.00 3.67 9.56
CA PRO A 265 -25.31 4.31 9.65
C PRO A 265 -26.26 3.58 10.61
N ASP A 266 -26.04 2.29 10.81
CA ASP A 266 -26.82 1.45 11.72
C ASP A 266 -26.29 1.50 13.17
N ASN A 267 -25.20 2.25 13.40
CA ASN A 267 -24.58 2.47 14.71
C ASN A 267 -24.30 1.15 15.47
N LEU A 268 -23.85 0.12 14.75
CA LEU A 268 -23.60 -1.21 15.30
C LEU A 268 -22.34 -1.26 16.18
N ARG A 269 -21.43 -0.30 16.00
CA ARG A 269 -20.22 -0.15 16.80
C ARG A 269 -20.20 1.16 17.55
N PHE A 270 -19.77 2.22 16.87
CA PHE A 270 -19.60 3.55 17.44
C PHE A 270 -20.21 4.64 16.55
N GLY A 271 -20.97 4.24 15.52
CA GLY A 271 -21.48 5.14 14.49
C GLY A 271 -20.38 5.57 13.54
N CYS A 272 -20.72 6.48 12.62
CA CYS A 272 -19.75 7.03 11.69
C CYS A 272 -18.63 7.75 12.46
N LEU A 273 -17.38 7.58 12.01
CA LEU A 273 -16.18 8.11 12.68
C LEU A 273 -15.11 8.53 11.67
N THR A 274 -14.42 9.64 11.97
CA THR A 274 -13.18 10.02 11.29
C THR A 274 -11.98 9.62 12.15
N HIS A 275 -11.13 8.75 11.60
CA HIS A 275 -9.96 8.22 12.27
C HIS A 275 -8.69 8.97 11.82
N PRO A 276 -7.83 9.41 12.75
CA PRO A 276 -6.48 9.84 12.41
C PRO A 276 -5.68 8.63 11.92
N VAL A 277 -4.95 8.82 10.83
CA VAL A 277 -4.17 7.77 10.18
C VAL A 277 -2.76 7.82 10.77
N PRO A 278 -2.25 6.72 11.33
CA PRO A 278 -0.91 6.71 11.89
C PRO A 278 0.14 6.86 10.76
N PRO A 279 1.29 7.51 11.02
CA PRO A 279 2.29 7.81 9.98
C PRO A 279 2.73 6.59 9.16
N TRP A 280 2.80 5.41 9.78
CA TRP A 280 3.19 4.17 9.10
C TRP A 280 2.16 3.69 8.06
N ALA A 281 0.88 4.04 8.24
CA ALA A 281 -0.22 3.62 7.37
C ALA A 281 -0.53 4.65 6.28
N SER A 282 -0.12 5.92 6.46
CA SER A 282 -0.42 7.01 5.52
C SER A 282 -0.03 6.69 4.06
N PRO A 283 1.20 6.21 3.75
CA PRO A 283 1.56 5.86 2.37
C PRO A 283 0.72 4.73 1.78
N LEU A 284 0.24 3.79 2.60
CA LEU A 284 -0.63 2.71 2.15
C LEU A 284 -2.03 3.25 1.83
N LEU A 285 -2.59 4.07 2.72
CA LEU A 285 -3.90 4.67 2.54
C LEU A 285 -3.94 5.61 1.33
N ARG A 286 -2.94 6.48 1.16
CA ARG A 286 -2.86 7.44 0.03
C ARG A 286 -2.85 6.76 -1.34
N ALA A 287 -2.34 5.53 -1.42
CA ALA A 287 -2.25 4.83 -2.69
C ALA A 287 -3.64 4.46 -3.26
N ALA A 288 -4.63 4.18 -2.42
CA ALA A 288 -5.99 3.83 -2.84
C ALA A 288 -6.76 4.96 -3.56
N PRO A 289 -6.88 6.19 -3.02
CA PRO A 289 -7.57 7.28 -3.71
C PRO A 289 -6.82 7.70 -4.98
N HIS A 290 -5.48 7.63 -5.03
CA HIS A 290 -4.73 7.85 -6.25
C HIS A 290 -5.08 6.82 -7.33
N LEU A 291 -5.15 5.54 -6.98
CA LEU A 291 -5.57 4.49 -7.92
C LEU A 291 -7.01 4.72 -8.40
N ALA A 292 -7.94 5.03 -7.50
CA ALA A 292 -9.34 5.30 -7.85
C ALA A 292 -9.45 6.49 -8.82
N ALA A 293 -8.68 7.56 -8.60
CA ALA A 293 -8.65 8.72 -9.49
C ALA A 293 -8.04 8.39 -10.86
N LEU A 294 -7.00 7.57 -10.91
CA LEU A 294 -6.35 7.13 -12.17
C LEU A 294 -7.24 6.19 -12.98
N ALA A 295 -8.05 5.37 -12.32
CA ALA A 295 -9.01 4.46 -12.93
C ALA A 295 -10.39 5.11 -13.21
N ASN A 296 -10.56 6.41 -12.94
CA ASN A 296 -11.84 7.13 -13.03
C ASN A 296 -12.98 6.47 -12.23
N ALA A 297 -12.66 5.84 -11.08
CA ALA A 297 -13.57 5.05 -10.27
C ALA A 297 -14.08 5.82 -9.02
N ALA A 298 -14.31 7.13 -9.13
CA ALA A 298 -14.63 7.99 -7.98
C ALA A 298 -15.94 7.62 -7.25
N GLY A 299 -16.89 6.99 -7.96
CA GLY A 299 -18.17 6.54 -7.39
C GLY A 299 -18.14 5.16 -6.72
N ARG A 300 -16.98 4.49 -6.70
CA ARG A 300 -16.84 3.17 -6.07
C ARG A 300 -16.27 3.31 -4.65
N PRO A 301 -16.52 2.33 -3.77
CA PRO A 301 -15.88 2.28 -2.46
C PRO A 301 -14.36 2.34 -2.58
N LEU A 302 -13.73 3.10 -1.67
CA LEU A 302 -12.29 3.39 -1.64
C LEU A 302 -11.42 2.13 -1.69
N PHE A 303 -11.85 1.10 -0.97
CA PHE A 303 -11.09 -0.14 -0.82
C PHE A 303 -11.46 -1.21 -1.85
N SER A 304 -12.38 -0.91 -2.77
CA SER A 304 -12.72 -1.84 -3.86
C SER A 304 -11.68 -1.83 -4.98
N ASP A 305 -11.55 -2.95 -5.70
CA ASP A 305 -10.74 -2.97 -6.91
C ASP A 305 -11.41 -2.10 -7.98
N PRO A 306 -10.80 -1.01 -8.47
CA PRO A 306 -11.44 -0.17 -9.47
C PRO A 306 -11.58 -0.85 -10.84
N TYR A 307 -10.82 -1.93 -11.10
CA TYR A 307 -10.83 -2.66 -12.37
C TYR A 307 -11.65 -3.96 -12.34
N GLN A 308 -11.99 -4.48 -11.15
CA GLN A 308 -12.80 -5.70 -10.99
C GLN A 308 -13.89 -5.52 -9.91
N GLY A 309 -15.03 -6.18 -10.06
CA GLY A 309 -16.14 -6.15 -9.10
C GLY A 309 -16.03 -7.16 -7.94
N GLY A 310 -14.82 -7.61 -7.58
CA GLY A 310 -14.61 -8.74 -6.66
C GLY A 310 -14.54 -8.36 -5.17
N HIS A 311 -14.86 -9.33 -4.30
CA HIS A 311 -14.71 -9.23 -2.85
C HIS A 311 -13.23 -9.21 -2.44
N LEU A 312 -12.89 -8.36 -1.48
CA LEU A 312 -11.57 -8.31 -0.85
C LEU A 312 -11.39 -9.54 0.06
N ASP A 313 -10.45 -10.43 -0.22
CA ASP A 313 -10.04 -11.43 0.77
C ASP A 313 -8.94 -10.84 1.67
N LEU A 314 -9.34 -9.95 2.58
CA LEU A 314 -8.40 -9.32 3.52
C LEU A 314 -7.85 -10.31 4.52
N THR A 315 -8.52 -11.45 4.75
CA THR A 315 -8.02 -12.49 5.64
C THR A 315 -6.84 -13.22 5.00
N ALA A 316 -6.95 -13.65 3.74
CA ALA A 316 -5.83 -14.27 3.03
C ALA A 316 -4.63 -13.30 2.92
N LEU A 317 -4.87 -12.02 2.71
CA LEU A 317 -3.80 -11.01 2.71
C LEU A 317 -3.16 -10.86 4.10
N ALA A 318 -3.97 -10.81 5.17
CA ALA A 318 -3.45 -10.75 6.53
C ALA A 318 -2.58 -11.98 6.86
N GLU A 319 -3.03 -13.16 6.45
CA GLU A 319 -2.27 -14.41 6.60
C GLU A 319 -0.97 -14.41 5.79
N ALA A 320 -0.98 -13.92 4.55
CA ALA A 320 0.23 -13.72 3.74
C ALA A 320 1.21 -12.74 4.42
N CYS A 321 0.69 -11.75 5.16
CA CYS A 321 1.47 -10.85 6.02
C CYS A 321 1.85 -11.47 7.37
N LYS A 322 1.46 -12.72 7.66
CA LYS A 322 1.59 -13.35 8.98
C LYS A 322 1.02 -12.49 10.12
N LEU A 323 -0.11 -11.85 9.86
CA LEU A 323 -0.90 -11.08 10.81
C LEU A 323 -2.16 -11.87 11.13
N ARG A 324 -2.54 -11.94 12.40
CA ARG A 324 -3.74 -12.68 12.81
C ARG A 324 -4.39 -12.07 14.04
N PRO A 325 -5.66 -12.38 14.31
CA PRO A 325 -6.27 -12.11 15.61
C PRO A 325 -5.52 -12.84 16.73
N PRO A 326 -5.54 -12.32 17.98
CA PRO A 326 -4.99 -12.99 19.14
C PRO A 326 -5.53 -14.41 19.27
N GLN A 327 -4.64 -15.38 19.37
CA GLN A 327 -5.03 -16.77 19.53
C GLN A 327 -5.41 -17.04 20.99
N PRO A 328 -6.43 -17.88 21.25
CA PRO A 328 -6.71 -18.31 22.62
C PRO A 328 -5.46 -18.94 23.23
N PRO A 329 -5.21 -18.74 24.54
CA PRO A 329 -4.06 -19.36 25.20
C PRO A 329 -4.14 -20.86 24.99
N THR A 330 -3.09 -21.45 24.44
CA THR A 330 -2.99 -22.90 24.37
C THR A 330 -3.09 -23.45 25.80
N PRO A 331 -3.86 -24.53 26.05
CA PRO A 331 -3.98 -25.10 27.37
C PRO A 331 -2.60 -25.59 27.82
N ARG A 332 -1.88 -24.75 28.56
CA ARG A 332 -0.60 -25.08 29.16
C ARG A 332 -0.88 -26.09 30.28
N SER A 333 -0.22 -27.24 30.18
CA SER A 333 -0.03 -28.15 31.31
C SER A 333 0.41 -27.34 32.54
N LYS A 334 -0.27 -27.56 33.66
CA LYS A 334 -0.21 -26.76 34.89
C LYS A 334 1.23 -26.59 35.36
N SER A 335 1.79 -25.38 35.19
CA SER A 335 2.91 -24.91 36.00
C SER A 335 2.50 -23.61 36.69
N ARG A 336 2.34 -23.73 38.02
CA ARG A 336 1.96 -22.66 38.94
C ARG A 336 3.14 -21.72 39.14
N THR A 337 3.02 -20.47 38.71
CA THR A 337 3.42 -19.31 39.54
C THR A 337 2.82 -18.05 38.92
N ARG A 338 1.98 -17.33 39.66
CA ARG A 338 1.36 -16.07 39.23
C ARG A 338 1.68 -14.99 40.26
N THR A 339 2.38 -13.96 39.85
CA THR A 339 2.50 -12.67 40.56
C THR A 339 1.63 -11.66 39.81
N PRO A 340 0.85 -10.79 40.46
CA PRO A 340 0.00 -9.83 39.76
C PRO A 340 0.80 -8.59 39.36
N SER A 341 0.70 -8.18 38.09
CA SER A 341 1.21 -6.90 37.59
C SER A 341 0.08 -5.88 37.49
N ALA A 342 0.45 -4.62 37.71
CA ALA A 342 -0.38 -3.43 37.83
C ALA A 342 -1.29 -3.16 36.62
N GLU A 343 -2.45 -2.55 36.93
CA GLU A 343 -3.57 -2.25 36.06
C GLU A 343 -3.27 -1.04 35.16
N SER A 344 -2.94 -1.28 33.89
CA SER A 344 -2.93 -0.24 32.85
C SER A 344 -4.33 -0.08 32.25
N ALA A 345 -4.70 1.16 31.88
CA ALA A 345 -5.96 1.50 31.23
C ALA A 345 -6.34 0.48 30.14
N LYS A 346 -7.54 -0.10 30.26
CA LYS A 346 -7.97 -1.22 29.40
C LYS A 346 -8.25 -0.71 27.98
N PRO A 347 -7.62 -1.29 26.95
CA PRO A 347 -8.02 -1.01 25.58
C PRO A 347 -9.48 -1.40 25.39
N GLN A 348 -10.31 -0.45 24.98
CA GLN A 348 -11.71 -0.69 24.66
C GLN A 348 -11.82 -0.94 23.15
N TRP A 349 -11.78 -2.20 22.75
CA TRP A 349 -12.18 -2.57 21.39
C TRP A 349 -13.70 -2.48 21.25
N PRO A 350 -14.24 -2.12 20.08
CA PRO A 350 -15.63 -2.36 19.78
C PRO A 350 -15.85 -3.87 19.88
N ILE A 351 -16.52 -4.31 20.94
CA ILE A 351 -17.23 -5.57 20.88
C ILE A 351 -18.35 -5.30 19.89
N SER A 352 -18.32 -5.92 18.70
CA SER A 352 -19.42 -5.77 17.76
C SER A 352 -20.68 -6.30 18.45
N ASN A 353 -21.65 -5.41 18.67
CA ASN A 353 -22.95 -5.83 19.19
C ASN A 353 -23.76 -6.60 18.15
N ALA A 354 -23.28 -6.66 16.88
CA ALA A 354 -23.95 -7.37 15.81
C ALA A 354 -24.15 -8.87 16.11
N HIS A 355 -23.23 -9.48 16.87
CA HIS A 355 -23.40 -10.87 17.35
C HIS A 355 -24.63 -11.06 18.25
N TYR A 356 -25.16 -9.99 18.86
CA TYR A 356 -26.28 -10.05 19.79
C TYR A 356 -27.63 -9.61 19.17
N HIS A 357 -27.63 -9.08 17.95
CA HIS A 357 -28.82 -8.49 17.32
C HIS A 357 -29.46 -9.33 16.20
N TYR A 358 -28.85 -10.44 15.76
CA TYR A 358 -29.42 -11.31 14.72
C TYR A 358 -29.95 -12.65 15.29
N PRO A 359 -31.28 -12.94 15.19
CA PRO A 359 -31.90 -14.16 15.74
C PRO A 359 -31.53 -15.48 15.03
N TRP A 360 -30.70 -15.45 13.99
CA TRP A 360 -30.40 -16.61 13.14
C TRP A 360 -28.91 -16.91 12.96
N ALA A 361 -28.02 -16.30 13.77
CA ALA A 361 -26.63 -16.71 13.80
C ALA A 361 -26.55 -18.17 14.26
N PHE A 362 -26.12 -19.02 13.33
CA PHE A 362 -25.88 -20.45 13.50
C PHE A 362 -25.15 -20.78 14.81
N HIS A 363 -25.28 -22.03 15.26
CA HIS A 363 -24.49 -22.61 16.35
C HIS A 363 -22.98 -22.51 16.10
N GLU A 364 -22.40 -21.32 16.26
CA GLU A 364 -20.98 -21.17 16.51
C GLU A 364 -20.72 -21.65 17.94
N ILE A 365 -20.02 -22.78 18.04
CA ILE A 365 -19.54 -23.29 19.31
C ILE A 365 -18.44 -22.32 19.78
N THR A 366 -18.84 -21.26 20.47
CA THR A 366 -17.93 -20.31 21.12
C THR A 366 -17.34 -20.95 22.37
N HIS A 367 -16.37 -21.86 22.21
CA HIS A 367 -15.54 -22.29 23.33
C HIS A 367 -14.60 -21.15 23.72
N GLY A 368 -14.89 -20.47 24.85
CA GLY A 368 -13.90 -19.64 25.56
C GLY A 368 -14.16 -18.13 25.64
N CYS A 369 -15.29 -17.60 25.14
CA CYS A 369 -15.65 -16.21 25.43
C CYS A 369 -16.33 -16.08 26.80
N PRO A 370 -15.96 -15.11 27.65
CA PRO A 370 -16.71 -14.83 28.87
C PRO A 370 -18.14 -14.40 28.51
N ARG A 371 -19.14 -15.02 29.14
CA ARG A 371 -20.54 -14.61 28.98
C ARG A 371 -20.71 -13.16 29.45
N PRO A 372 -21.42 -12.30 28.71
CA PRO A 372 -21.72 -10.96 29.19
C PRO A 372 -22.59 -11.02 30.47
N PRO A 373 -22.48 -10.03 31.37
CA PRO A 373 -23.33 -9.94 32.55
C PRO A 373 -24.80 -9.81 32.12
N HIS A 374 -25.69 -10.52 32.82
CA HIS A 374 -27.13 -10.43 32.59
C HIS A 374 -27.60 -8.97 32.73
N PRO A 375 -28.48 -8.48 31.83
CA PRO A 375 -29.04 -7.15 31.97
C PRO A 375 -29.87 -7.11 33.26
N ILE A 376 -29.44 -6.27 34.20
CA ILE A 376 -30.24 -5.90 35.36
C ILE A 376 -31.48 -5.18 34.81
N ARG A 377 -32.65 -5.82 34.94
CA ARG A 377 -33.94 -5.17 34.73
C ARG A 377 -34.02 -3.95 35.66
N ARG A 378 -33.98 -2.74 35.09
CA ARG A 378 -34.50 -1.56 35.80
C ARG A 378 -36.02 -1.73 35.92
N LYS A 379 -36.52 -1.53 37.14
CA LYS A 379 -37.95 -1.62 37.50
C LYS A 379 -38.79 -0.61 36.73
#